data_AF-A0A4Q1CH27-F1
#
_entry.id   AF-A0A4Q1CH27-F1
#
_cell.length_a   1.000
_cell.length_b   1.000
_cell.length_c   1.000
_cell.angle_alpha   90.00
_cell.angle_beta   90.00
_cell.angle_gamma   90.00
#
_symmetry.space_group_name_H-M   'P 1'
#
loop_
_entity.id
_entity.type
_entity.pdbx_description
1 polymer ?
#
loop_
_entity_poly.entity_id
_entity_poly.type
_entity_poly.pdbx_seq_one_letter_code
_entity_poly.pdbx_strand_id
1 'polypeptide(L)'
;MKAQYPQFKVIKRSDFDIEFIGELHVSPVLPVYTVSINYLGSSRPLVRIIKPELVLKPPHFYQESKSLCLYHPDNYKWSKEKLIAKDIVSWSAAWIYFYEKWLQTGKWFGPEADHSIDISKFETN
;
A
#
# COMPACT_ATOMS: atom_id res chain seq x y z
N MET A 1 8.05 -11.51 -8.03
CA MET A 1 8.83 -10.30 -7.70
C MET A 1 9.94 -10.06 -8.71
N LYS A 2 11.04 -10.83 -8.71
CA LYS A 2 12.22 -10.62 -9.59
C LYS A 2 11.92 -10.40 -11.09
N ALA A 3 10.91 -11.07 -11.65
CA ALA A 3 10.56 -10.94 -13.06
C ALA A 3 9.95 -9.57 -13.45
N GLN A 4 9.24 -8.91 -12.52
CA GLN A 4 8.58 -7.62 -12.78
C GLN A 4 9.30 -6.46 -12.08
N TYR A 5 9.87 -6.72 -10.92
CA TYR A 5 10.57 -5.74 -10.09
C TYR A 5 11.93 -6.31 -9.68
N PRO A 6 12.90 -6.41 -10.62
CA PRO A 6 14.21 -7.00 -10.36
C PRO A 6 15.03 -6.20 -9.33
N GLN A 7 14.70 -4.93 -9.10
CA GLN A 7 15.33 -4.08 -8.09
C GLN A 7 14.90 -4.40 -6.65
N PHE A 8 13.83 -5.17 -6.46
CA PHE A 8 13.41 -5.58 -5.12
C PHE A 8 14.27 -6.74 -4.60
N LYS A 9 14.89 -6.52 -3.45
CA LYS A 9 15.59 -7.52 -2.66
C LYS A 9 14.59 -8.28 -1.79
N VAL A 10 14.90 -9.53 -1.46
CA VAL A 10 14.05 -10.39 -0.63
C VAL A 10 14.77 -10.79 0.64
N ILE A 11 14.07 -10.71 1.77
CA ILE A 11 14.49 -11.21 3.07
C ILE A 11 13.43 -12.23 3.49
N LYS A 12 13.77 -13.51 3.46
CA LYS A 12 12.87 -14.60 3.86
C LYS A 12 13.13 -14.94 5.33
N ARG A 13 12.11 -14.79 6.19
CA ARG A 13 12.15 -15.20 7.60
C ARG A 13 11.45 -16.54 7.82
N SER A 14 10.35 -16.77 7.10
CA SER A 14 9.66 -18.06 7.03
C SER A 14 8.94 -18.21 5.68
N ASP A 15 8.16 -19.28 5.49
CA ASP A 15 7.34 -19.46 4.28
C ASP A 15 6.23 -18.40 4.16
N PHE A 16 5.80 -17.85 5.28
CA PHE A 16 4.74 -16.84 5.34
C PHE A 16 5.21 -15.50 5.89
N ASP A 17 6.50 -15.32 6.17
CA ASP A 17 7.08 -14.01 6.52
C ASP A 17 8.23 -13.73 5.56
N ILE A 18 7.89 -12.97 4.52
CA ILE A 18 8.82 -12.60 3.46
C ILE A 18 8.73 -11.10 3.28
N GLU A 19 9.86 -10.43 3.40
CA GLU A 19 9.96 -9.00 3.16
C GLU A 19 10.61 -8.73 1.82
N PHE A 20 9.97 -7.87 1.04
CA PHE A 20 10.53 -7.34 -0.20
C PHE A 20 10.85 -5.86 -0.01
N ILE A 21 12.10 -5.47 -0.26
CA ILE A 21 12.55 -4.08 -0.14
C ILE A 21 13.08 -3.64 -1.49
N GLY A 22 12.56 -2.55 -2.04
CA GLY A 22 13.00 -2.04 -3.32
C GLY A 22 12.56 -0.61 -3.58
N GLU A 23 13.08 -0.04 -4.65
CA GLU A 23 12.79 1.32 -5.07
C GLU A 23 11.69 1.36 -6.12
N LEU A 24 10.80 2.34 -5.98
CA LEU A 24 9.77 2.69 -6.95
C LEU A 24 10.02 4.12 -7.44
N HIS A 25 10.23 4.25 -8.74
CA HIS A 25 10.34 5.52 -9.44
C HIS A 25 9.11 5.67 -10.33
N VAL A 26 8.06 6.31 -9.79
CA VAL A 26 6.73 6.31 -10.41
C VAL A 26 6.60 7.30 -11.57
N SER A 27 7.46 8.32 -11.60
CA SER A 27 7.54 9.31 -12.67
C SER A 27 8.93 9.99 -12.64
N PRO A 28 9.55 10.31 -13.79
CA PRO A 28 10.87 10.95 -13.85
C PRO A 28 11.00 12.28 -13.08
N VAL A 29 9.88 12.95 -12.81
CA VAL A 29 9.85 14.26 -12.12
C VAL A 29 9.49 14.14 -10.64
N LEU A 30 9.24 12.92 -10.14
CA LEU A 30 8.89 12.68 -8.75
C LEU A 30 10.05 12.01 -8.00
N PRO A 31 10.12 12.13 -6.67
CA PRO A 31 11.13 11.44 -5.87
C PRO A 31 11.08 9.92 -6.05
N VAL A 32 12.22 9.27 -5.82
CA VAL A 32 12.31 7.81 -5.74
C VAL A 32 11.93 7.37 -4.33
N TYR A 33 11.04 6.38 -4.24
CA TYR A 33 10.56 5.86 -2.96
C TYR A 33 11.14 4.47 -2.68
N THR A 34 11.79 4.30 -1.54
CA THR A 34 12.12 2.98 -1.00
C THR A 34 10.91 2.42 -0.26
N VAL A 35 10.42 1.26 -0.70
CA VAL A 35 9.23 0.59 -0.17
C VAL A 35 9.63 -0.76 0.42
N SER A 36 9.09 -1.06 1.61
CA SER A 36 9.09 -2.40 2.20
C SER A 36 7.71 -3.02 2.10
N ILE A 37 7.63 -4.28 1.67
CA ILE A 37 6.40 -5.07 1.60
C ILE A 37 6.62 -6.36 2.37
N ASN A 38 5.96 -6.50 3.52
CA ASN A 38 5.91 -7.75 4.26
C ASN A 38 4.72 -8.59 3.80
N TYR A 39 5.01 -9.72 3.18
CA TYR A 39 4.04 -10.78 2.92
C TYR A 39 3.88 -11.64 4.16
N LEU A 40 2.62 -11.84 4.58
CA LEU A 40 2.21 -12.52 5.82
C LEU A 40 1.30 -13.75 5.54
N GLY A 41 1.50 -14.42 4.40
CA GLY A 41 0.64 -15.55 4.00
C GLY A 41 -0.78 -15.12 3.65
N SER A 42 -1.75 -15.65 4.41
CA SER A 42 -3.18 -15.32 4.25
C SER A 42 -3.56 -13.96 4.84
N SER A 43 -2.69 -13.36 5.65
CA SER A 43 -2.90 -12.02 6.19
C SER A 43 -2.54 -10.95 5.15
N ARG A 44 -3.22 -9.80 5.21
CA ARG A 44 -2.93 -8.67 4.32
C ARG A 44 -1.43 -8.31 4.36
N PRO A 45 -0.80 -8.04 3.23
CA PRO A 45 0.58 -7.57 3.20
C PRO A 45 0.69 -6.20 3.88
N LEU A 46 1.77 -5.98 4.63
CA LEU A 46 2.07 -4.67 5.22
C LEU A 46 3.03 -3.93 4.31
N VAL A 47 2.59 -2.81 3.76
CA VAL A 47 3.39 -1.97 2.86
C VAL A 47 3.81 -0.70 3.58
N ARG A 48 5.11 -0.41 3.63
CA ARG A 48 5.66 0.77 4.30
C ARG A 48 6.55 1.56 3.37
N ILE A 49 6.47 2.88 3.46
CA ILE A 49 7.45 3.77 2.87
C ILE A 49 8.61 3.92 3.85
N ILE A 50 9.82 3.59 3.40
CA ILE A 50 11.05 3.71 4.18
C ILE A 50 11.72 5.06 3.90
N LYS A 51 11.75 5.47 2.63
CA LYS A 51 12.27 6.77 2.18
C LYS A 51 11.50 7.26 0.94
N PRO A 52 11.34 8.58 0.76
CA PRO A 52 11.45 9.61 1.80
C PRO A 52 10.45 9.35 2.94
N GLU A 53 10.69 9.95 4.11
CA GLU A 53 9.74 9.84 5.22
C GLU A 53 8.42 10.53 4.86
N LEU A 54 7.30 9.89 5.18
CA LEU A 54 5.97 10.45 4.94
C LEU A 54 5.67 11.55 5.97
N VAL A 55 4.87 12.53 5.56
CA VAL A 55 4.32 13.52 6.49
C VAL A 55 3.43 12.87 7.56
N LEU A 56 3.19 13.60 8.66
CA LEU A 56 2.27 13.16 9.70
C LEU A 56 0.85 12.99 9.14
N LYS A 57 0.25 11.82 9.36
CA LYS A 57 -1.12 11.46 8.93
C LYS A 57 -1.35 11.64 7.42
N PRO A 58 -0.61 10.92 6.56
CA PRO A 58 -0.89 10.94 5.13
C PRO A 58 -2.25 10.26 4.86
N PRO A 59 -2.93 10.59 3.76
CA PRO A 59 -4.18 9.94 3.38
C PRO A 59 -3.97 8.44 3.16
N HIS A 60 -5.00 7.62 3.40
CA HIS A 60 -4.98 6.18 3.14
C HIS A 60 -3.79 5.47 3.82
N PHE A 61 -3.68 5.64 5.14
CA PHE A 61 -2.57 5.11 5.94
C PHE A 61 -3.05 4.60 7.32
N TYR A 62 -2.63 3.39 7.68
CA TYR A 62 -2.89 2.78 8.98
C TYR A 62 -1.82 3.20 9.99
N GLN A 63 -2.23 3.87 11.07
CA GLN A 63 -1.30 4.45 12.04
C GLN A 63 -0.64 3.41 12.93
N GLU A 64 -1.37 2.34 13.27
CA GLU A 64 -0.92 1.29 14.19
C GLU A 64 0.16 0.43 13.56
N SER A 65 -0.03 0.02 12.31
CA SER A 65 0.92 -0.81 11.57
C SER A 65 1.96 -0.01 10.78
N LYS A 66 1.81 1.32 10.74
CA LYS A 66 2.59 2.26 9.92
C LYS A 66 2.64 1.83 8.45
N SER A 67 1.49 1.49 7.88
CA SER A 67 1.40 0.90 6.54
C SER A 67 0.34 1.54 5.66
N LEU A 68 0.53 1.49 4.34
CA LEU A 68 -0.41 2.00 3.37
C LEU A 68 -1.76 1.25 3.40
N CYS A 69 -2.84 1.97 3.14
CA CYS A 69 -4.14 1.43 2.78
C CYS A 69 -4.26 1.42 1.26
N LEU A 70 -4.18 0.23 0.66
CA LEU A 70 -4.13 0.10 -0.81
C LEU A 70 -5.44 -0.39 -1.43
N TYR A 71 -6.32 -1.00 -0.64
CA TYR A 71 -7.58 -1.55 -1.12
C TYR A 71 -8.58 -1.68 0.03
N HIS A 72 -9.87 -1.60 -0.30
CA HIS A 72 -10.96 -1.84 0.64
C HIS A 72 -11.31 -3.35 0.67
N PRO A 73 -11.53 -3.97 1.85
CA PRO A 73 -11.86 -5.40 1.97
C PRO A 73 -13.11 -5.83 1.18
N ASP A 74 -14.07 -4.93 1.00
CA ASP A 74 -15.29 -5.21 0.23
C ASP A 74 -15.01 -5.28 -1.28
N ASN A 75 -14.02 -4.55 -1.76
CA ASN A 75 -13.63 -4.52 -3.18
C ASN A 75 -12.57 -5.58 -3.49
N TYR A 76 -11.74 -5.93 -2.50
CA TYR A 76 -10.65 -6.86 -2.68
C TYR A 76 -10.31 -7.62 -1.39
N LYS A 77 -10.46 -8.94 -1.43
CA LYS A 77 -10.05 -9.84 -0.35
C LYS A 77 -8.70 -10.45 -0.68
N TRP A 78 -7.69 -10.18 0.15
CA TRP A 78 -6.39 -10.83 0.01
C TRP A 78 -6.48 -12.36 0.23
N SER A 79 -5.62 -13.10 -0.46
CA SER A 79 -5.37 -14.54 -0.25
C SER A 79 -3.93 -14.84 -0.70
N LYS A 80 -3.33 -15.91 -0.17
CA LYS A 80 -1.92 -16.25 -0.42
C LYS A 80 -1.59 -16.57 -1.88
N GLU A 81 -2.60 -16.88 -2.70
CA GLU A 81 -2.47 -17.17 -4.13
C GLU A 81 -2.32 -15.89 -4.97
N LYS A 82 -2.62 -14.72 -4.41
CA LYS A 82 -2.47 -13.42 -5.09
C LYS A 82 -1.02 -12.99 -5.13
N LEU A 83 -0.68 -12.28 -6.21
CA LEU A 83 0.70 -11.93 -6.49
C LEU A 83 1.01 -10.53 -5.94
N ILE A 84 1.88 -10.47 -4.93
CA ILE A 84 2.41 -9.20 -4.38
C ILE A 84 2.92 -8.28 -5.49
N ALA A 85 3.68 -8.84 -6.45
CA ALA A 85 4.22 -8.07 -7.56
C ALA A 85 3.12 -7.44 -8.41
N LYS A 86 2.11 -8.21 -8.81
CA LYS A 86 1.06 -7.74 -9.71
C LYS A 86 0.19 -6.67 -9.04
N ASP A 87 -0.29 -6.96 -7.84
CA ASP A 87 -1.34 -6.15 -7.22
C ASP A 87 -0.72 -5.12 -6.26
N ILE A 88 0.03 -5.57 -5.26
CA ILE A 88 0.51 -4.72 -4.17
C ILE A 88 1.56 -3.71 -4.62
N VAL A 89 2.54 -4.13 -5.43
CA VAL A 89 3.58 -3.18 -5.90
C VAL A 89 2.97 -2.13 -6.83
N SER A 90 2.09 -2.54 -7.75
CA SER A 90 1.38 -1.62 -8.65
C SER A 90 0.52 -0.62 -7.89
N TRP A 91 -0.24 -1.06 -6.88
CA TRP A 91 -1.03 -0.15 -6.04
C TRP A 91 -0.17 0.73 -5.16
N SER A 92 0.99 0.26 -4.71
CA SER A 92 1.96 1.10 -3.98
C SER A 92 2.48 2.23 -4.88
N ALA A 93 2.79 1.94 -6.14
CA ALA A 93 3.19 2.96 -7.11
C ALA A 93 2.06 3.97 -7.38
N ALA A 94 0.81 3.51 -7.53
CA ALA A 94 -0.34 4.39 -7.69
C ALA A 94 -0.55 5.28 -6.46
N TRP A 95 -0.48 4.71 -5.25
CA TRP A 95 -0.57 5.46 -4.00
C TRP A 95 0.50 6.55 -3.92
N ILE A 96 1.76 6.25 -4.25
CA ILE A 96 2.86 7.24 -4.27
C ILE A 96 2.55 8.39 -5.23
N TYR A 97 2.07 8.08 -6.44
CA TYR A 97 1.70 9.11 -7.41
C TYR A 97 0.59 10.04 -6.87
N PHE A 98 -0.47 9.47 -6.28
CA PHE A 98 -1.56 10.26 -5.70
C PHE A 98 -1.15 11.01 -4.45
N TYR A 99 -0.23 10.45 -3.65
CA TYR A 99 0.34 11.11 -2.49
C TYR A 99 1.12 12.36 -2.88
N GLU A 100 1.98 12.30 -3.91
CA GLU A 100 2.69 13.47 -4.45
C GLU A 100 1.73 14.54 -4.97
N LYS A 101 0.64 14.14 -5.65
CA LYS A 101 -0.42 15.07 -6.08
C LYS A 101 -1.16 15.68 -4.88
N TRP A 102 -1.42 14.90 -3.84
CA TRP A 102 -2.06 15.37 -2.62
C TRP A 102 -1.16 16.36 -1.87
N LEU A 103 0.15 16.13 -1.79
CA LEU A 103 1.10 17.07 -1.19
C LEU A 103 1.04 18.45 -1.87
N GLN A 104 0.81 18.49 -3.18
CA GLN A 104 0.72 19.74 -3.96
C GLN A 104 -0.62 20.46 -3.83
N THR A 105 -1.71 19.73 -3.64
CA THR A 105 -3.08 20.26 -3.82
C THR A 105 -3.94 20.20 -2.57
N GLY A 106 -3.54 19.41 -1.57
CA GLY A 106 -4.35 19.06 -0.41
C GLY A 106 -5.54 18.12 -0.71
N LYS A 107 -5.76 17.72 -1.98
CA LYS A 107 -6.88 16.89 -2.40
C LYS A 107 -6.41 15.50 -2.84
N TRP A 108 -7.07 14.45 -2.34
CA TRP A 108 -6.81 13.09 -2.79
C TRP A 108 -7.51 12.83 -4.11
N PHE A 109 -6.77 12.29 -5.09
CA PHE A 109 -7.28 11.98 -6.43
C PHE A 109 -7.29 10.47 -6.73
N GLY A 110 -6.81 9.66 -5.78
CA GLY A 110 -6.84 8.21 -5.94
C GLY A 110 -8.26 7.68 -5.80
N PRO A 111 -8.60 6.56 -6.45
CA PRO A 111 -9.86 5.87 -6.21
C PRO A 111 -9.99 5.50 -4.72
N GLU A 112 -11.16 5.74 -4.15
CA GLU A 112 -11.47 5.36 -2.76
C GLU A 112 -12.87 4.76 -2.69
N ALA A 113 -13.03 3.76 -1.83
CA ALA A 113 -14.36 3.31 -1.44
C ALA A 113 -15.00 4.37 -0.55
N ASP A 114 -16.33 4.46 -0.55
CA ASP A 114 -17.02 5.28 0.44
C ASP A 114 -16.78 4.68 1.83
N HIS A 115 -16.30 5.50 2.76
CA HIS A 115 -16.09 5.12 4.16
C HIS A 115 -17.19 5.72 5.06
N SER A 116 -18.29 6.20 4.47
CA SER A 116 -19.45 6.65 5.21
C SER A 116 -19.92 5.51 6.12
N ILE A 117 -20.01 5.81 7.41
CA ILE A 117 -20.63 4.91 8.38
C ILE A 117 -22.10 4.84 7.97
N ASP A 118 -22.56 3.67 7.57
CA ASP A 118 -23.98 3.42 7.37
C ASP A 118 -24.67 3.39 8.74
N ILE A 119 -25.09 4.57 9.20
CA ILE A 119 -25.74 4.78 10.51
C ILE A 119 -27.08 4.00 10.57
N SER A 120 -27.65 3.63 9.41
CA SER A 120 -28.90 2.86 9.35
C SER A 120 -28.79 1.45 9.94
N LYS A 121 -27.58 0.92 10.13
CA LYS A 121 -27.35 -0.40 10.76
C LYS A 121 -27.36 -0.37 12.29
N PHE A 122 -27.45 0.81 12.91
CA PHE A 122 -27.46 0.96 14.36
C PHE A 122 -28.84 1.30 14.95
N GLU A 123 -29.88 1.49 14.12
CA GLU A 123 -31.23 1.90 14.58
C GLU A 123 -32.26 0.76 14.71
N THR A 124 -31.86 -0.50 14.53
CA THR A 124 -32.72 -1.64 14.87
C THR A 124 -32.15 -2.43 16.04
N ASN A 125 -32.46 -1.99 17.25
CA ASN A 125 -32.51 -2.84 18.44
C ASN A 125 -33.54 -2.31 19.44
#